data_AF-A0A9D8N4U7-F1
#
_entry.id   AF-A0A9D8N4U7-F1
#
_cell.length_a   1.000
_cell.length_b   1.000
_cell.length_c   1.000
_cell.angle_alpha   90.00
_cell.angle_beta   90.00
_cell.angle_gamma   90.00
#
_symmetry.space_group_name_H-M   'P 1'
#
loop_
_entity.id
_entity.type
_entity.pdbx_description
1 polymer ?
#
loop_
_entity_poly.entity_id
_entity_poly.type
_entity_poly.pdbx_seq_one_letter_code
_entity_poly.pdbx_strand_id
1 'polypeptide(L)'
;MKKILVLLLTVTLSALSLFFVAACQPVGEDASESGEESVAFSTAQSSFDVSDQSSDEQLTAWGAPRWYWNGYDDVVAIFDPTDGLGDPKTLSAAVSSDTIAATCTADGQITHTASVEFNGNVYTDVKTETLAALGHNMTYHAAVPATCTTAGNVEYWYCDRCDKYFEDELGATELESVVIPAIGQHGHAYEFVGFTWSDDGTTAKAVYRCADCNDEVEYDATMTAAPTTATCYENGVITYTATYEGHEDTKDVVDPAHHDYVFVDVTWPPDNKPNALLQCSHKDEYEHDNDVQGQEWLKSIVLPIAEENVVVPATCTEGGKSEYVAIYGGNRYSKVFDTPALDHDYQYAGFEWADDNL
;
A
#
# COMPACT_ATOMS: atom_id res chain seq x y z
N MET A 1 -19.91 26.65 -2.73
CA MET A 1 -20.24 27.52 -1.59
C MET A 1 -21.35 26.89 -0.75
N LYS A 2 -21.00 26.11 0.27
CA LYS A 2 -21.93 25.57 1.28
C LYS A 2 -21.24 25.68 2.64
N LYS A 3 -21.92 26.36 3.56
CA LYS A 3 -21.42 26.82 4.87
C LYS A 3 -21.30 25.62 5.82
N ILE A 4 -20.12 25.42 6.41
CA ILE A 4 -19.89 24.47 7.50
C ILE A 4 -20.21 25.20 8.82
N LEU A 5 -21.25 24.72 9.51
CA LEU A 5 -21.67 25.16 10.84
C LEU A 5 -20.95 24.29 11.88
N VAL A 6 -19.94 24.85 12.53
CA VAL A 6 -19.22 24.20 13.64
C VAL A 6 -20.03 24.37 14.92
N LEU A 7 -20.58 23.27 15.43
CA LEU A 7 -21.28 23.22 16.72
C LEU A 7 -20.24 22.91 17.82
N LEU A 8 -19.85 23.91 18.60
CA LEU A 8 -19.03 23.73 19.80
C LEU A 8 -19.88 23.09 20.92
N LEU A 9 -19.52 21.87 21.31
CA LEU A 9 -20.06 21.19 22.49
C LEU A 9 -19.12 21.45 23.68
N THR A 10 -19.54 22.29 24.62
CA THR A 10 -18.82 22.56 25.87
C THR A 10 -19.18 21.49 26.92
N VAL A 11 -18.20 20.70 27.35
CA VAL A 11 -18.33 19.78 28.49
C VAL A 11 -18.04 20.53 29.79
N THR A 12 -19.06 20.65 30.64
CA THR A 12 -18.94 21.18 32.01
C THR A 12 -18.57 20.06 32.98
N LEU A 13 -17.43 20.21 33.66
CA LEU A 13 -16.96 19.32 34.72
C LEU A 13 -17.58 19.74 36.06
N SER A 14 -18.56 18.98 36.57
CA SER A 14 -19.11 19.16 37.92
C SER A 14 -18.46 18.15 38.88
N ALA A 15 -17.66 18.66 39.81
CA ALA A 15 -17.22 17.92 40.99
C ALA A 15 -18.29 18.03 42.08
N LEU A 16 -18.80 16.89 42.54
CA LEU A 16 -19.67 16.80 43.72
C LEU A 16 -19.27 15.56 44.52
N SER A 17 -18.44 15.74 45.56
CA SER A 17 -18.17 14.74 46.57
C SER A 17 -18.87 15.17 47.87
N LEU A 18 -19.80 14.33 48.32
CA LEU A 18 -20.53 14.48 49.58
C LEU A 18 -19.84 13.66 50.69
N PHE A 19 -19.82 14.31 51.86
CA PHE A 19 -19.36 13.89 53.18
C PHE A 19 -20.03 12.62 53.74
N PHE A 20 -19.35 11.90 54.64
CA PHE A 20 -19.70 11.73 56.09
C PHE A 20 -18.59 10.88 56.77
N VAL A 21 -17.72 11.46 57.61
CA VAL A 21 -17.79 11.65 59.09
C VAL A 21 -17.34 10.43 59.92
N ALA A 22 -16.33 10.68 60.78
CA ALA A 22 -16.12 10.24 62.18
C ALA A 22 -14.65 9.86 62.41
N ALA A 23 -13.80 10.77 62.90
CA ALA A 23 -13.54 11.05 64.33
C ALA A 23 -12.78 9.93 65.06
N CYS A 24 -11.49 10.15 65.38
CA CYS A 24 -11.01 10.49 66.73
C CYS A 24 -9.46 10.61 66.77
N GLN A 25 -8.98 11.69 67.39
CA GLN A 25 -7.60 12.02 67.81
C GLN A 25 -7.11 11.12 68.96
N PRO A 26 -5.84 11.17 69.49
CA PRO A 26 -4.85 12.28 69.54
C PRO A 26 -3.39 11.91 69.11
N VAL A 27 -2.53 12.85 68.66
CA VAL A 27 -1.65 13.80 69.41
C VAL A 27 -0.81 13.08 70.46
N GLY A 28 0.52 12.95 70.27
CA GLY A 28 1.55 13.90 70.74
C GLY A 28 1.95 13.54 72.19
N GLU A 29 3.16 13.60 72.70
CA GLU A 29 4.45 14.23 72.37
C GLU A 29 5.50 13.55 73.27
N ASP A 30 6.74 13.97 73.03
CA ASP A 30 8.02 13.68 73.66
C ASP A 30 8.12 13.22 75.12
N ALA A 31 9.16 12.41 75.31
CA ALA A 31 9.81 12.12 76.57
C ALA A 31 10.67 13.31 77.05
N SER A 32 10.42 13.77 78.27
CA SER A 32 11.46 14.14 79.24
C SER A 32 10.78 14.47 80.56
N GLU A 33 11.27 13.91 81.67
CA GLU A 33 11.93 14.67 82.74
C GLU A 33 11.98 13.85 84.03
N SER A 34 13.16 13.92 84.64
CA SER A 34 13.58 13.41 85.93
C SER A 34 12.74 13.92 87.09
N GLY A 35 12.49 13.05 88.07
CA GLY A 35 12.00 13.43 89.40
C GLY A 35 12.48 12.44 90.44
N GLU A 36 13.58 12.77 91.11
CA GLU A 36 14.03 12.13 92.34
C GLU A 36 13.18 12.66 93.51
N GLU A 37 12.56 11.78 94.29
CA GLU A 37 12.10 12.13 95.64
C GLU A 37 12.70 11.19 96.68
N SER A 38 13.29 11.81 97.68
CA SER A 38 13.95 11.21 98.83
C SER A 38 13.05 11.23 100.08
N VAL A 39 13.39 10.33 101.01
CA VAL A 39 13.20 10.38 102.48
C VAL A 39 12.12 9.44 103.08
N ALA A 40 12.59 8.22 103.36
CA ALA A 40 12.80 7.59 104.69
C ALA A 40 11.64 7.14 105.63
N PHE A 41 12.02 6.11 106.40
CA PHE A 41 11.40 5.47 107.59
C PHE A 41 10.26 4.49 107.28
N SER A 42 10.23 3.24 107.75
CA SER A 42 10.70 2.69 109.02
C SER A 42 10.54 1.15 109.02
N THR A 43 11.53 0.43 109.59
CA THR A 43 11.51 -0.85 110.36
C THR A 43 10.50 -1.98 109.98
N ALA A 44 10.80 -3.28 109.98
CA ALA A 44 11.73 -4.08 110.76
C ALA A 44 12.01 -5.44 110.08
N GLN A 45 13.12 -6.07 110.49
CA GLN A 45 13.59 -7.41 110.14
C GLN A 45 12.65 -8.56 110.56
N SER A 46 12.69 -9.67 109.81
CA SER A 46 12.88 -11.00 110.42
C SER A 46 13.45 -12.04 109.44
N SER A 47 14.61 -12.60 109.82
CA SER A 47 15.11 -14.00 109.63
C SER A 47 14.88 -14.67 108.26
N PHE A 48 15.90 -14.88 107.41
CA PHE A 48 16.91 -15.95 107.50
C PHE A 48 16.33 -17.33 107.85
N ASP A 49 16.04 -18.13 106.83
CA ASP A 49 16.52 -19.52 106.79
C ASP A 49 16.69 -20.01 105.34
N VAL A 50 17.69 -20.87 105.18
CA VAL A 50 18.23 -21.46 103.95
C VAL A 50 17.44 -22.71 103.60
N SER A 51 17.07 -22.88 102.32
CA SER A 51 17.36 -24.13 101.56
C SER A 51 16.57 -24.21 100.25
N ASP A 52 17.32 -24.53 99.20
CA ASP A 52 16.93 -25.36 98.05
C ASP A 52 16.03 -24.73 96.98
N GLN A 53 16.52 -24.82 95.73
CA GLN A 53 15.87 -24.98 94.41
C GLN A 53 16.99 -24.74 93.39
N SER A 54 17.75 -25.77 93.02
CA SER A 54 17.53 -26.53 91.79
C SER A 54 17.31 -25.62 90.57
N SER A 55 18.37 -25.46 89.77
CA SER A 55 18.32 -25.29 88.31
C SER A 55 17.01 -24.67 87.78
N ASP A 56 16.81 -23.37 87.99
CA ASP A 56 15.86 -22.66 87.14
C ASP A 56 16.45 -22.67 85.73
N GLU A 57 15.82 -23.48 84.87
CA GLU A 57 15.98 -23.46 83.43
C GLU A 57 16.02 -22.00 82.99
N GLN A 58 17.20 -21.55 82.59
CA GLN A 58 17.33 -20.37 81.76
C GLN A 58 16.65 -20.73 80.44
N LEU A 59 15.34 -20.54 80.38
CA LEU A 59 14.52 -20.67 79.18
C LEU A 59 15.14 -19.72 78.16
N THR A 60 15.98 -20.25 77.27
CA THR A 60 16.61 -19.50 76.20
C THR A 60 15.45 -18.99 75.35
N ALA A 61 15.15 -17.70 75.44
CA ALA A 61 14.23 -17.09 74.52
C ALA A 61 14.89 -17.11 73.13
N TRP A 62 14.14 -17.49 72.10
CA TRP A 62 14.64 -17.60 70.74
C TRP A 62 14.02 -16.51 69.88
N GLY A 63 14.85 -15.88 69.04
CA GLY A 63 14.38 -14.88 68.09
C GLY A 63 13.64 -15.51 66.90
N ALA A 64 13.08 -14.65 66.04
CA ALA A 64 12.63 -15.10 64.72
C ALA A 64 13.83 -15.68 63.94
N PRO A 65 13.65 -16.77 63.17
CA PRO A 65 14.75 -17.35 62.43
C PRO A 65 15.22 -16.41 61.32
N ARG A 66 16.52 -16.44 61.03
CA ARG A 66 17.02 -16.00 59.73
C ARG A 66 16.96 -17.17 58.76
N TRP A 67 16.61 -16.90 57.50
CA TRP A 67 16.49 -17.91 56.46
C TRP A 67 17.69 -17.83 55.51
N TYR A 68 18.23 -18.99 55.16
CA TYR A 68 19.27 -19.12 54.15
C TYR A 68 18.79 -20.06 53.05
N TRP A 69 18.58 -19.50 51.87
CA TRP A 69 18.17 -20.21 50.65
C TRP A 69 19.38 -20.47 49.76
N ASN A 70 19.73 -21.74 49.56
CA ASN A 70 20.70 -22.16 48.58
C ASN A 70 19.97 -22.73 47.35
N GLY A 71 19.59 -21.85 46.42
CA GLY A 71 18.64 -22.22 45.36
C GLY A 71 17.19 -22.07 45.83
N TYR A 72 16.36 -23.08 45.57
CA TYR A 72 14.90 -23.05 45.84
C TYR A 72 14.37 -24.24 46.64
N ASP A 73 15.19 -25.28 46.83
CA ASP A 73 14.83 -26.55 47.46
C ASP A 73 15.72 -26.87 48.68
N ASP A 74 16.91 -26.28 48.77
CA ASP A 74 17.81 -26.37 49.92
C ASP A 74 17.72 -25.11 50.79
N VAL A 75 17.01 -25.23 51.91
CA VAL A 75 16.69 -24.09 52.78
C VAL A 75 16.91 -24.47 54.24
N VAL A 76 17.58 -23.58 54.97
CA VAL A 76 17.75 -23.71 56.42
C VAL A 76 17.24 -22.48 57.16
N ALA A 77 16.61 -22.72 58.31
CA ALA A 77 16.24 -21.70 59.28
C ALA A 77 17.26 -21.72 60.43
N ILE A 78 17.85 -20.56 60.73
CA ILE A 78 18.86 -20.40 61.78
C ILE A 78 18.25 -19.54 62.88
N PHE A 79 18.11 -20.13 64.07
CA PHE A 79 17.59 -19.47 65.26
C PHE A 79 18.77 -19.07 66.15
N ASP A 80 18.88 -17.78 66.48
CA ASP A 80 19.82 -17.30 67.48
C ASP A 80 19.17 -17.21 68.87
N PRO A 81 19.91 -17.51 69.93
CA PRO A 81 19.45 -17.26 71.29
C PRO A 81 19.40 -15.75 71.58
N THR A 82 18.31 -15.27 72.18
CA THR A 82 18.08 -13.83 72.40
C THR A 82 18.95 -13.23 73.50
N ASP A 83 19.46 -14.06 74.41
CA ASP A 83 20.40 -13.64 75.46
C ASP A 83 21.84 -13.51 74.95
N GLY A 84 22.10 -13.87 73.68
CA GLY A 84 23.42 -13.86 73.07
C GLY A 84 24.36 -14.93 73.64
N LEU A 85 23.83 -15.88 74.42
CA LEU A 85 24.59 -16.93 75.07
C LEU A 85 24.20 -18.28 74.47
N GLY A 86 25.09 -18.87 73.69
CA GLY A 86 24.91 -20.19 73.08
C GLY A 86 25.11 -20.18 71.57
N ASP A 87 25.19 -21.39 71.00
CA ASP A 87 25.37 -21.57 69.55
C ASP A 87 24.02 -21.44 68.81
N PRO A 88 23.99 -20.84 67.61
CA PRO A 88 22.80 -20.82 66.78
C PRO A 88 22.31 -22.23 66.45
N LYS A 89 21.00 -22.41 66.41
CA LYS A 89 20.39 -23.68 66.01
C LYS A 89 19.94 -23.62 64.56
N THR A 90 20.41 -24.55 63.75
CA THR A 90 20.04 -24.66 62.34
C THR A 90 19.08 -25.83 62.12
N LEU A 91 17.96 -25.57 61.46
CA LEU A 91 16.98 -26.59 61.05
C LEU A 91 16.85 -26.57 59.53
N SER A 92 16.87 -27.75 58.90
CA SER A 92 16.47 -27.89 57.50
C SER A 92 14.97 -27.67 57.38
N ALA A 93 14.56 -26.85 56.41
CA ALA A 93 13.17 -26.54 56.16
C ALA A 93 12.54 -27.52 55.15
N ALA A 94 11.27 -27.83 55.37
CA ALA A 94 10.46 -28.45 54.33
C ALA A 94 10.04 -27.36 53.33
N VAL A 95 10.19 -27.63 52.03
CA VAL A 95 9.83 -26.68 50.98
C VAL A 95 8.68 -27.22 50.13
N SER A 96 7.68 -26.37 49.88
CA SER A 96 6.63 -26.60 48.89
C SER A 96 6.61 -25.47 47.87
N SER A 97 6.08 -25.72 46.67
CA SER A 97 5.98 -24.72 45.61
C SER A 97 4.59 -24.66 45.02
N ASP A 98 4.09 -23.45 44.78
CA ASP A 98 2.87 -23.19 44.03
C ASP A 98 3.22 -22.42 42.74
N THR A 99 2.52 -22.70 41.65
CA THR A 99 2.79 -22.09 40.35
C THR A 99 1.55 -21.46 39.76
N ILE A 100 1.68 -20.19 39.40
CA ILE A 100 0.77 -19.44 38.54
C ILE A 100 1.41 -19.44 37.15
N ALA A 101 0.76 -20.08 36.18
CA ALA A 101 1.28 -20.15 34.82
C ALA A 101 1.28 -18.75 34.17
N ALA A 102 2.30 -18.48 33.36
CA ALA A 102 2.32 -17.30 32.51
C ALA A 102 1.24 -17.41 31.42
N THR A 103 0.72 -16.26 31.00
CA THR A 103 -0.23 -16.14 29.89
C THR A 103 0.42 -15.43 28.71
N CYS A 104 -0.34 -15.08 27.67
CA CYS A 104 0.19 -14.31 26.55
C CYS A 104 0.69 -12.92 26.98
N THR A 105 0.03 -12.30 27.97
CA THR A 105 0.27 -10.90 28.35
C THR A 105 0.70 -10.71 29.80
N ALA A 106 0.33 -11.63 30.71
CA ALA A 106 0.72 -11.59 32.11
C ALA A 106 1.82 -12.60 32.40
N ASP A 107 2.85 -12.14 33.11
CA ASP A 107 3.88 -12.99 33.71
C ASP A 107 3.23 -14.00 34.66
N GLY A 108 3.79 -15.20 34.71
CA GLY A 108 3.51 -16.21 35.72
C GLY A 108 4.42 -16.03 36.94
N GLN A 109 4.22 -16.86 37.95
CA GLN A 109 5.02 -16.82 39.17
C GLN A 109 5.10 -18.21 39.79
N ILE A 110 6.29 -18.57 40.26
CA ILE A 110 6.49 -19.70 41.17
C ILE A 110 6.77 -19.13 42.56
N THR A 111 6.04 -19.61 43.56
CA THR A 111 6.23 -19.23 44.98
C THR A 111 6.69 -20.45 45.74
N HIS A 112 7.93 -20.41 46.24
CA HIS A 112 8.48 -21.43 47.13
C HIS A 112 8.23 -21.02 48.58
N THR A 113 7.58 -21.88 49.35
CA THR A 113 7.32 -21.70 50.78
C THR A 113 8.17 -22.67 51.58
N ALA A 114 9.09 -22.17 52.37
CA ALA A 114 9.84 -22.95 53.34
C ALA A 114 9.15 -22.93 54.70
N SER A 115 9.17 -24.07 55.40
CA SER A 115 8.52 -24.23 56.70
C SER A 115 9.38 -25.05 57.66
N VAL A 116 9.53 -24.57 58.89
CA VAL A 116 10.13 -25.31 60.02
C VAL A 116 9.25 -25.21 61.24
N GLU A 117 9.22 -26.26 62.05
CA GLU A 117 8.61 -26.23 63.37
C GLU A 117 9.72 -26.18 64.43
N PHE A 118 9.66 -25.19 65.32
CA PHE A 118 10.60 -25.03 66.42
C PHE A 118 9.89 -24.55 67.69
N ASN A 119 10.08 -25.28 68.80
CA ASN A 119 9.43 -25.02 70.10
C ASN A 119 7.89 -24.88 70.01
N GLY A 120 7.23 -25.70 69.19
CA GLY A 120 5.78 -25.71 69.01
C GLY A 120 5.21 -24.57 68.15
N ASN A 121 6.09 -23.74 67.57
CA ASN A 121 5.71 -22.70 66.60
C ASN A 121 6.14 -23.10 65.20
N VAL A 122 5.32 -22.76 64.21
CA VAL A 122 5.64 -22.91 62.79
C VAL A 122 6.14 -21.59 62.25
N TYR A 123 7.31 -21.62 61.63
CA TYR A 123 7.93 -20.48 60.97
C TYR A 123 7.97 -20.74 59.48
N THR A 124 7.64 -19.71 58.71
CA THR A 124 7.66 -19.77 57.25
C THR A 124 8.43 -18.62 56.64
N ASP A 125 8.95 -18.85 55.45
CA ASP A 125 9.55 -17.84 54.58
C ASP A 125 9.23 -18.16 53.13
N VAL A 126 9.21 -17.14 52.29
CA VAL A 126 8.83 -17.29 50.88
C VAL A 126 9.89 -16.72 49.96
N LYS A 127 10.14 -17.42 48.86
CA LYS A 127 11.00 -16.97 47.77
C LYS A 127 10.28 -17.16 46.45
N THR A 128 10.22 -16.10 45.64
CA THR A 128 9.48 -16.11 44.38
C THR A 128 10.40 -16.08 43.16
N GLU A 129 9.92 -16.65 42.06
CA GLU A 129 10.52 -16.59 40.73
C GLU A 129 9.44 -16.14 39.72
N THR A 130 9.78 -15.18 38.85
CA THR A 130 8.88 -14.68 37.81
C THR A 130 9.06 -15.47 36.52
N LEU A 131 7.96 -15.96 35.96
CA LEU A 131 7.93 -16.57 34.63
C LEU A 131 7.50 -15.51 33.62
N ALA A 132 8.36 -15.15 32.67
CA ALA A 132 8.01 -14.16 31.67
C ALA A 132 6.75 -14.56 30.88
N ALA A 133 5.92 -13.58 30.53
CA ALA A 133 4.78 -13.76 29.63
C ALA A 133 5.21 -14.51 28.36
N LEU A 134 4.34 -15.41 27.90
CA LEU A 134 4.62 -16.29 26.77
C LEU A 134 4.63 -15.55 25.43
N GLY A 135 4.04 -14.34 25.39
CA GLY A 135 3.73 -13.63 24.16
C GLY A 135 2.62 -14.31 23.35
N HIS A 136 2.18 -13.61 22.31
CA HIS A 136 1.24 -14.16 21.35
C HIS A 136 1.94 -15.03 20.31
N ASN A 137 1.23 -16.03 19.80
CA ASN A 137 1.66 -16.82 18.65
C ASN A 137 0.64 -16.61 17.52
N MET A 138 0.91 -15.61 16.68
CA MET A 138 -0.08 -15.07 15.76
C MET A 138 -0.02 -15.71 14.37
N THR A 139 -1.20 -15.92 13.78
CA THR A 139 -1.39 -16.27 12.38
C THR A 139 -2.19 -15.17 11.69
N TYR A 140 -1.71 -14.69 10.54
CA TYR A 140 -2.37 -13.65 9.76
C TYR A 140 -3.52 -14.20 8.90
N HIS A 141 -4.63 -13.46 8.86
CA HIS A 141 -5.78 -13.72 8.00
C HIS A 141 -6.18 -12.46 7.24
N ALA A 142 -6.08 -12.51 5.91
CA ALA A 142 -6.48 -11.41 5.03
C ALA A 142 -7.99 -11.18 5.06
N ALA A 143 -8.40 -9.92 4.86
CA ALA A 143 -9.81 -9.57 4.72
C ALA A 143 -10.45 -10.24 3.50
N VAL A 144 -11.66 -10.75 3.69
CA VAL A 144 -12.50 -11.30 2.62
C VAL A 144 -13.82 -10.54 2.62
N PRO A 145 -14.19 -9.84 1.54
CA PRO A 145 -15.46 -9.11 1.50
C PRO A 145 -16.63 -10.08 1.59
N ALA A 146 -17.68 -9.69 2.32
CA ALA A 146 -18.93 -10.42 2.32
C ALA A 146 -19.62 -10.31 0.95
N THR A 147 -20.37 -11.35 0.59
CA THR A 147 -21.22 -11.37 -0.59
C THR A 147 -22.70 -11.41 -0.16
N CYS A 148 -23.62 -11.39 -1.12
CA CYS A 148 -25.05 -11.53 -0.84
C CYS A 148 -25.40 -12.84 -0.09
N THR A 149 -24.65 -13.91 -0.31
CA THR A 149 -24.95 -15.25 0.23
C THR A 149 -23.91 -15.80 1.20
N THR A 150 -22.68 -15.29 1.16
CA THR A 150 -21.56 -15.80 1.97
C THR A 150 -21.00 -14.68 2.84
N ALA A 151 -20.87 -14.95 4.14
CA ALA A 151 -20.21 -14.04 5.08
C ALA A 151 -18.73 -13.86 4.70
N GLY A 152 -18.22 -12.66 4.94
CA GLY A 152 -16.81 -12.33 4.80
C GLY A 152 -16.12 -12.27 6.17
N ASN A 153 -14.91 -11.75 6.18
CA ASN A 153 -14.18 -11.42 7.40
C ASN A 153 -13.38 -10.13 7.23
N VAL A 154 -13.19 -9.42 8.34
CA VAL A 154 -12.20 -8.33 8.41
C VAL A 154 -10.79 -8.91 8.30
N GLU A 155 -9.79 -8.06 8.11
CA GLU A 155 -8.39 -8.46 8.32
C GLU A 155 -8.18 -8.70 9.82
N TYR A 156 -7.50 -9.80 10.18
CA TYR A 156 -7.21 -10.10 11.59
C TYR A 156 -5.98 -11.01 11.78
N TRP A 157 -5.50 -11.04 13.01
CA TRP A 157 -4.49 -11.97 13.52
C TRP A 157 -5.13 -12.91 14.55
N TYR A 158 -4.87 -14.20 14.45
CA TYR A 158 -5.37 -15.21 15.40
C TYR A 158 -4.23 -15.76 16.26
N CYS A 159 -4.42 -15.76 17.58
CA CYS A 159 -3.46 -16.33 18.53
C CYS A 159 -3.90 -17.73 18.96
N ASP A 160 -3.13 -18.76 18.63
CA ASP A 160 -3.43 -20.15 18.99
C ASP A 160 -3.23 -20.49 20.49
N ARG A 161 -2.57 -19.60 21.24
CA ARG A 161 -2.34 -19.76 22.69
C ARG A 161 -3.52 -19.31 23.54
N CYS A 162 -4.23 -18.28 23.11
CA CYS A 162 -5.33 -17.70 23.87
C CYS A 162 -6.68 -17.73 23.15
N ASP A 163 -6.74 -18.33 21.96
CA ASP A 163 -7.94 -18.50 21.15
C ASP A 163 -8.70 -17.19 20.89
N LYS A 164 -7.93 -16.13 20.65
CA LYS A 164 -8.44 -14.76 20.44
C LYS A 164 -8.00 -14.19 19.10
N TYR A 165 -8.74 -13.18 18.66
CA TYR A 165 -8.52 -12.44 17.43
C TYR A 165 -8.03 -11.03 17.75
N PHE A 166 -7.17 -10.49 16.91
CA PHE A 166 -6.54 -9.19 17.10
C PHE A 166 -6.49 -8.41 15.79
N GLU A 167 -6.50 -7.08 15.89
CA GLU A 167 -6.32 -6.20 14.72
C GLU A 167 -4.87 -6.16 14.23
N ASP A 168 -3.93 -6.42 15.14
CA ASP A 168 -2.50 -6.25 14.92
C ASP A 168 -1.67 -7.47 15.33
N GLU A 169 -0.49 -7.60 14.72
CA GLU A 169 0.45 -8.71 14.96
C GLU A 169 0.99 -8.74 16.41
N LEU A 170 0.97 -7.59 17.11
CA LEU A 170 1.46 -7.52 18.49
C LEU A 170 0.40 -7.97 19.51
N GLY A 171 -0.86 -8.12 19.08
CA GLY A 171 -1.97 -8.47 19.95
C GLY A 171 -2.38 -7.34 20.90
N ALA A 172 -2.19 -6.09 20.50
CA ALA A 172 -2.54 -4.94 21.33
C ALA A 172 -4.06 -4.69 21.38
N THR A 173 -4.76 -4.88 20.26
CA THR A 173 -6.21 -4.66 20.15
C THR A 173 -6.93 -5.98 19.86
N GLU A 174 -7.68 -6.48 20.85
CA GLU A 174 -8.51 -7.69 20.72
C GLU A 174 -9.83 -7.37 19.98
N LEU A 175 -10.22 -8.27 19.07
CA LEU A 175 -11.46 -8.22 18.31
C LEU A 175 -12.52 -9.15 18.91
N GLU A 176 -13.73 -8.64 19.16
CA GLU A 176 -14.87 -9.45 19.61
C GLU A 176 -15.41 -10.37 18.50
N SER A 177 -15.32 -9.94 17.24
CA SER A 177 -15.75 -10.71 16.08
C SER A 177 -14.91 -10.35 14.87
N VAL A 178 -14.58 -11.36 14.08
CA VAL A 178 -13.91 -11.20 12.79
C VAL A 178 -14.86 -11.36 11.61
N VAL A 179 -16.10 -11.79 11.86
CA VAL A 179 -17.07 -12.15 10.81
C VAL A 179 -17.81 -10.89 10.35
N ILE A 180 -17.81 -10.67 9.04
CA ILE A 180 -18.69 -9.72 8.37
C ILE A 180 -19.90 -10.53 7.88
N PRO A 181 -21.11 -10.32 8.42
CA PRO A 181 -22.29 -11.05 7.99
C PRO A 181 -22.51 -10.95 6.47
N ALA A 182 -23.09 -11.99 5.88
CA ALA A 182 -23.58 -11.88 4.51
C ALA A 182 -24.57 -10.71 4.43
N ILE A 183 -24.55 -9.97 3.31
CA ILE A 183 -25.43 -8.81 3.10
C ILE A 183 -26.91 -9.25 3.17
N GLY A 184 -27.17 -10.51 2.81
CA GLY A 184 -28.50 -11.10 2.79
C GLY A 184 -29.24 -10.84 1.49
N GLN A 185 -30.42 -11.45 1.36
CA GLN A 185 -31.32 -11.14 0.26
C GLN A 185 -31.95 -9.77 0.51
N HIS A 186 -31.54 -8.81 -0.31
CA HIS A 186 -32.12 -7.47 -0.36
C HIS A 186 -32.72 -7.26 -1.76
N GLY A 187 -33.69 -6.35 -1.87
CA GLY A 187 -34.17 -5.94 -3.18
C GLY A 187 -33.11 -5.08 -3.85
N HIS A 188 -32.82 -5.32 -5.12
CA HIS A 188 -31.91 -4.46 -5.86
C HIS A 188 -32.59 -3.14 -6.21
N ALA A 189 -32.27 -2.10 -5.45
CA ALA A 189 -32.47 -0.71 -5.86
C ALA A 189 -31.20 -0.27 -6.60
N TYR A 190 -31.27 -0.32 -7.93
CA TYR A 190 -30.16 0.09 -8.79
C TYR A 190 -30.22 1.61 -9.02
N GLU A 191 -29.13 2.29 -8.71
CA GLU A 191 -28.98 3.74 -8.94
C GLU A 191 -28.00 3.99 -10.08
N PHE A 192 -28.28 5.01 -10.90
CA PHE A 192 -27.41 5.38 -12.02
C PHE A 192 -26.08 5.94 -11.50
N VAL A 193 -24.96 5.38 -11.97
CA VAL A 193 -23.61 5.81 -11.56
C VAL A 193 -22.76 6.38 -12.69
N GLY A 194 -23.14 6.18 -13.95
CA GLY A 194 -22.44 6.80 -15.09
C GLY A 194 -22.55 6.00 -16.38
N PHE A 195 -21.70 6.35 -17.35
CA PHE A 195 -21.55 5.61 -18.61
C PHE A 195 -20.16 4.99 -18.72
N THR A 196 -20.11 3.77 -19.25
CA THR A 196 -18.86 3.11 -19.69
C THR A 196 -18.75 3.25 -21.20
N TRP A 197 -17.67 3.85 -21.68
CA TRP A 197 -17.41 4.07 -23.10
C TRP A 197 -16.48 3.02 -23.68
N SER A 198 -16.69 2.64 -24.94
CA SER A 198 -15.69 1.88 -25.70
C SER A 198 -14.40 2.69 -25.90
N ASP A 199 -13.31 1.98 -26.16
CA ASP A 199 -11.99 2.57 -26.41
C ASP A 199 -12.03 3.57 -27.58
N ASP A 200 -12.75 3.21 -28.64
CA ASP A 200 -12.96 4.06 -29.82
C ASP A 200 -13.95 5.22 -29.59
N GLY A 201 -14.62 5.25 -28.44
CA GLY A 201 -15.59 6.28 -28.07
C GLY A 201 -16.90 6.26 -28.85
N THR A 202 -17.15 5.23 -29.68
CA THR A 202 -18.32 5.19 -30.56
C THR A 202 -19.55 4.54 -29.93
N THR A 203 -19.37 3.81 -28.82
CA THR A 203 -20.44 3.14 -28.08
C THR A 203 -20.31 3.39 -26.58
N ALA A 204 -21.44 3.39 -25.87
CA ALA A 204 -21.48 3.51 -24.42
C ALA A 204 -22.57 2.62 -23.80
N LYS A 205 -22.36 2.26 -22.54
CA LYS A 205 -23.35 1.55 -21.70
C LYS A 205 -23.65 2.36 -20.45
N ALA A 206 -24.93 2.54 -20.13
CA ALA A 206 -25.35 3.12 -18.87
C ALA A 206 -25.15 2.09 -17.75
N VAL A 207 -24.44 2.47 -16.69
CA VAL A 207 -24.13 1.62 -15.54
C VAL A 207 -25.04 2.01 -14.38
N TYR A 208 -25.73 1.01 -13.84
CA TYR A 208 -26.45 1.15 -12.59
C TYR A 208 -25.86 0.21 -11.55
N ARG A 209 -25.72 0.73 -10.33
CA ARG A 209 -25.07 0.03 -9.23
C ARG A 209 -26.01 -0.08 -8.05
N CYS A 210 -26.04 -1.24 -7.41
CA CYS A 210 -26.73 -1.41 -6.15
C CYS A 210 -25.87 -0.84 -5.01
N ALA A 211 -26.44 0.06 -4.19
CA ALA A 211 -25.73 0.68 -3.07
C ALA A 211 -25.31 -0.33 -1.98
N ASP A 212 -26.04 -1.43 -1.83
CA ASP A 212 -25.84 -2.39 -0.74
C ASP A 212 -24.76 -3.44 -1.08
N CYS A 213 -24.74 -3.95 -2.31
CA CYS A 213 -23.82 -5.02 -2.74
C CYS A 213 -22.82 -4.62 -3.83
N ASN A 214 -22.88 -3.37 -4.32
CA ASN A 214 -22.02 -2.86 -5.39
C ASN A 214 -22.09 -3.71 -6.68
N ASP A 215 -23.13 -4.52 -6.83
CA ASP A 215 -23.45 -5.22 -8.07
C ASP A 215 -23.82 -4.20 -9.15
N GLU A 216 -23.32 -4.43 -10.36
CA GLU A 216 -23.49 -3.53 -11.49
C GLU A 216 -24.23 -4.23 -12.63
N VAL A 217 -25.19 -3.51 -13.20
CA VAL A 217 -25.88 -3.90 -14.42
C VAL A 217 -25.66 -2.83 -15.47
N GLU A 218 -25.53 -3.26 -16.72
CA GLU A 218 -25.25 -2.40 -17.85
C GLU A 218 -26.38 -2.46 -18.88
N TYR A 219 -26.73 -1.31 -19.43
CA TYR A 219 -27.71 -1.18 -20.50
C TYR A 219 -27.12 -0.41 -21.67
N ASP A 220 -27.42 -0.85 -22.89
CA ASP A 220 -26.94 -0.16 -24.10
C ASP A 220 -27.51 1.26 -24.18
N ALA A 221 -26.64 2.26 -24.30
CA ALA A 221 -27.05 3.64 -24.47
C ALA A 221 -27.44 3.92 -25.92
N THR A 222 -28.35 4.87 -26.12
CA THR A 222 -28.63 5.43 -27.45
C THR A 222 -27.55 6.44 -27.81
N MET A 223 -26.96 6.26 -28.99
CA MET A 223 -25.83 7.07 -29.46
C MET A 223 -26.26 8.08 -30.54
N THR A 224 -25.77 9.31 -30.43
CA THR A 224 -25.80 10.30 -31.51
C THR A 224 -24.39 10.83 -31.77
N ALA A 225 -24.12 11.26 -33.00
CA ALA A 225 -22.82 11.80 -33.41
C ALA A 225 -23.00 13.17 -34.06
N ALA A 226 -22.21 14.14 -33.63
CA ALA A 226 -22.13 15.48 -34.19
C ALA A 226 -20.70 15.73 -34.71
N PRO A 227 -20.41 15.42 -35.98
CA PRO A 227 -19.09 15.63 -36.55
C PRO A 227 -18.86 17.09 -36.94
N THR A 228 -17.67 17.60 -36.66
CA THR A 228 -17.07 18.74 -37.34
C THR A 228 -16.06 18.24 -38.35
N THR A 229 -16.04 18.83 -39.53
CA THR A 229 -15.17 18.43 -40.63
C THR A 229 -13.72 18.77 -40.31
N ALA A 230 -12.81 17.82 -40.47
CA ALA A 230 -11.38 18.11 -40.46
C ALA A 230 -10.99 18.97 -41.68
N THR A 231 -10.01 19.84 -41.51
CA THR A 231 -9.40 20.61 -42.60
C THR A 231 -7.99 20.09 -42.88
N CYS A 232 -7.26 20.74 -43.81
CA CYS A 232 -5.86 20.39 -44.09
C CYS A 232 -4.91 20.67 -42.92
N TYR A 233 -5.32 21.52 -41.97
CA TYR A 233 -4.45 22.04 -40.90
C TYR A 233 -5.04 21.86 -39.51
N GLU A 234 -6.36 21.74 -39.41
CA GLU A 234 -7.08 21.60 -38.15
C GLU A 234 -7.80 20.26 -38.10
N ASN A 235 -7.62 19.54 -36.99
CA ASN A 235 -8.36 18.31 -36.75
C ASN A 235 -9.86 18.62 -36.64
N GLY A 236 -10.67 17.75 -37.23
CA GLY A 236 -12.09 17.66 -36.94
C GLY A 236 -12.30 16.97 -35.59
N VAL A 237 -13.53 17.03 -35.11
CA VAL A 237 -13.94 16.36 -33.88
C VAL A 237 -15.31 15.75 -34.12
N ILE A 238 -15.47 14.48 -33.78
CA ILE A 238 -16.78 13.85 -33.70
C ILE A 238 -17.16 13.79 -32.22
N THR A 239 -18.15 14.60 -31.83
CA THR A 239 -18.74 14.53 -30.48
C THR A 239 -19.81 13.44 -30.48
N TYR A 240 -19.57 12.36 -29.75
CA TYR A 240 -20.56 11.33 -29.48
C TYR A 240 -21.33 11.66 -28.20
N THR A 241 -22.65 11.56 -28.24
CA THR A 241 -23.51 11.70 -27.06
C THR A 241 -24.20 10.37 -26.77
N ALA A 242 -24.01 9.86 -25.57
CA ALA A 242 -24.70 8.69 -25.04
C ALA A 242 -25.92 9.14 -24.23
N THR A 243 -27.07 8.49 -24.42
CA THR A 243 -28.30 8.79 -23.67
C THR A 243 -28.99 7.51 -23.20
N TYR A 244 -29.45 7.49 -21.95
CA TYR A 244 -30.24 6.39 -21.39
C TYR A 244 -31.12 6.89 -20.24
N GLU A 245 -32.43 6.62 -20.28
CA GLU A 245 -33.43 6.99 -19.25
C GLU A 245 -33.33 8.45 -18.71
N GLY A 246 -32.96 9.40 -19.57
CA GLY A 246 -32.84 10.82 -19.20
C GLY A 246 -31.48 11.23 -18.64
N HIS A 247 -30.53 10.31 -18.56
CA HIS A 247 -29.10 10.59 -18.36
C HIS A 247 -28.40 10.78 -19.70
N GLU A 248 -27.41 11.67 -19.72
CA GLU A 248 -26.56 11.93 -20.89
C GLU A 248 -25.09 12.08 -20.49
N ASP A 249 -24.20 11.68 -21.40
CA ASP A 249 -22.76 11.92 -21.32
C ASP A 249 -22.18 12.10 -22.73
N THR A 250 -21.03 12.77 -22.86
CA THR A 250 -20.42 13.09 -24.15
C THR A 250 -18.95 12.77 -24.20
N LYS A 251 -18.49 12.25 -25.35
CA LYS A 251 -17.09 11.96 -25.62
C LYS A 251 -16.68 12.45 -27.00
N ASP A 252 -15.57 13.19 -27.06
CA ASP A 252 -14.99 13.68 -28.30
C ASP A 252 -13.97 12.69 -28.85
N VAL A 253 -14.11 12.35 -30.13
CA VAL A 253 -13.14 11.57 -30.90
C VAL A 253 -12.51 12.50 -31.94
N VAL A 254 -11.20 12.64 -31.88
CA VAL A 254 -10.44 13.47 -32.82
C VAL A 254 -10.46 12.82 -34.19
N ASP A 255 -10.90 13.56 -35.20
CA ASP A 255 -10.75 13.23 -36.61
C ASP A 255 -9.51 13.98 -37.14
N PRO A 256 -8.36 13.30 -37.32
CA PRO A 256 -7.12 13.98 -37.64
C PRO A 256 -7.18 14.74 -38.97
N ALA A 257 -6.53 15.90 -39.02
CA ALA A 257 -6.34 16.66 -40.25
C ALA A 257 -5.72 15.76 -41.32
N HIS A 258 -6.37 15.69 -42.48
CA HIS A 258 -5.90 14.91 -43.62
C HIS A 258 -5.99 15.73 -44.91
N HIS A 259 -5.08 15.43 -45.83
CA HIS A 259 -5.12 16.00 -47.18
C HIS A 259 -5.80 14.99 -48.11
N ASP A 260 -7.00 15.33 -48.57
CA ASP A 260 -7.55 14.68 -49.75
C ASP A 260 -6.86 15.25 -50.99
N TYR A 261 -6.19 14.39 -51.74
CA TYR A 261 -5.43 14.77 -52.94
C TYR A 261 -6.13 14.27 -54.20
N VAL A 262 -6.40 15.17 -55.13
CA VAL A 262 -6.90 14.87 -56.48
C VAL A 262 -5.77 14.90 -57.50
N PHE A 263 -5.85 14.02 -58.49
CA PHE A 263 -4.89 13.98 -59.58
C PHE A 263 -5.02 15.21 -60.48
N VAL A 264 -3.89 15.84 -60.80
CA VAL A 264 -3.82 17.00 -61.70
C VAL A 264 -3.20 16.63 -63.03
N ASP A 265 -1.93 16.18 -63.02
CA ASP A 265 -1.17 15.93 -64.26
C ASP A 265 0.03 15.00 -64.01
N VAL A 266 0.70 14.55 -65.08
CA VAL A 266 2.01 13.88 -65.04
C VAL A 266 3.11 14.82 -65.52
N THR A 267 4.10 15.07 -64.67
CA THR A 267 5.32 15.79 -65.07
C THR A 267 6.43 14.83 -65.47
N TRP A 268 7.30 15.30 -66.35
CA TRP A 268 8.41 14.54 -66.89
C TRP A 268 9.72 15.32 -66.70
N PRO A 269 10.42 15.08 -65.58
CA PRO A 269 11.71 15.71 -65.29
C PRO A 269 12.82 15.24 -66.25
N PRO A 270 13.99 15.91 -66.26
CA PRO A 270 15.09 15.59 -67.18
C PRO A 270 15.72 14.21 -67.01
N ASP A 271 15.48 13.54 -65.88
CA ASP A 271 15.95 12.17 -65.62
C ASP A 271 14.97 11.10 -66.14
N ASN A 272 13.94 11.51 -66.89
CA ASN A 272 12.91 10.69 -67.51
C ASN A 272 12.08 9.86 -66.53
N LYS A 273 12.04 10.24 -65.24
CA LYS A 273 11.20 9.58 -64.23
C LYS A 273 9.88 10.33 -64.06
N PRO A 274 8.78 9.89 -64.69
CA PRO A 274 7.51 10.62 -64.64
C PRO A 274 7.00 10.71 -63.21
N ASN A 275 6.43 11.85 -62.84
CA ASN A 275 5.80 12.06 -61.54
C ASN A 275 4.32 12.39 -61.72
N ALA A 276 3.43 11.73 -60.97
CA ALA A 276 2.06 12.18 -60.80
C ALA A 276 2.05 13.38 -59.86
N LEU A 277 1.52 14.51 -60.34
CA LEU A 277 1.18 15.66 -59.53
C LEU A 277 -0.23 15.50 -58.99
N LEU A 278 -0.34 15.50 -57.66
CA LEU A 278 -1.60 15.51 -56.95
C LEU A 278 -1.75 16.84 -56.23
N GLN A 279 -2.93 17.45 -56.27
CA GLN A 279 -3.24 18.71 -55.59
C GLN A 279 -4.31 18.45 -54.54
N CYS A 280 -4.25 19.16 -53.42
CA CYS A 280 -5.30 19.06 -52.41
C CYS A 280 -6.67 19.46 -52.98
N SER A 281 -7.73 18.72 -52.65
CA SER A 281 -9.10 18.93 -53.14
C SER A 281 -9.87 20.00 -52.38
N HIS A 282 -9.40 20.43 -51.20
CA HIS A 282 -10.00 21.57 -50.50
C HIS A 282 -9.69 22.84 -51.29
N LYS A 283 -10.76 23.49 -51.73
CA LYS A 283 -10.75 24.58 -52.72
C LYS A 283 -11.02 25.92 -52.05
N ASP A 284 -10.49 26.12 -50.85
CA ASP A 284 -10.73 27.34 -50.09
C ASP A 284 -9.85 28.46 -50.65
N GLU A 285 -10.45 29.21 -51.56
CA GLU A 285 -9.86 30.22 -52.44
C GLU A 285 -9.28 31.45 -51.71
N TYR A 286 -9.27 31.49 -50.36
CA TYR A 286 -8.96 32.70 -49.60
C TYR A 286 -7.91 32.58 -48.48
N GLU A 287 -7.46 31.38 -48.10
CA GLU A 287 -6.45 31.20 -47.01
C GLU A 287 -5.19 30.46 -47.48
N HIS A 288 -4.83 30.65 -48.75
CA HIS A 288 -3.63 30.06 -49.35
C HIS A 288 -2.59 31.12 -49.73
N ASP A 289 -2.44 32.15 -48.89
CA ASP A 289 -1.32 33.08 -49.03
C ASP A 289 -0.09 32.51 -48.34
N ASN A 290 0.97 32.40 -49.13
CA ASN A 290 2.26 31.76 -48.86
C ASN A 290 2.98 32.29 -47.61
N ASP A 291 2.76 31.79 -46.38
CA ASP A 291 3.76 32.09 -45.34
C ASP A 291 3.86 31.24 -44.05
N VAL A 292 3.42 29.98 -43.98
CA VAL A 292 3.77 29.17 -42.81
C VAL A 292 4.20 27.75 -43.20
N GLN A 293 5.52 27.58 -43.33
CA GLN A 293 6.24 26.30 -43.25
C GLN A 293 5.84 25.20 -44.25
N GLY A 294 5.97 25.48 -45.56
CA GLY A 294 6.45 24.49 -46.55
C GLY A 294 5.92 23.06 -46.46
N GLN A 295 4.60 22.87 -46.37
CA GLN A 295 3.95 21.57 -46.57
C GLN A 295 3.09 21.71 -47.84
N GLU A 296 3.43 20.89 -48.83
CA GLU A 296 3.23 21.19 -50.24
C GLU A 296 1.75 21.01 -50.67
N TRP A 297 1.18 22.08 -51.23
CA TRP A 297 -0.09 22.11 -51.97
C TRP A 297 -0.13 21.10 -53.13
N LEU A 298 1.05 20.66 -53.58
CA LEU A 298 1.25 19.55 -54.49
C LEU A 298 1.99 18.42 -53.81
N LYS A 299 1.47 17.21 -53.96
CA LYS A 299 2.23 15.99 -53.70
C LYS A 299 2.71 15.43 -55.04
N SER A 300 4.02 15.27 -55.18
CA SER A 300 4.62 14.62 -56.35
C SER A 300 4.96 13.17 -56.02
N ILE A 301 4.43 12.22 -56.78
CA ILE A 301 4.70 10.79 -56.62
C ILE A 301 5.39 10.28 -57.87
N VAL A 302 6.59 9.71 -57.72
CA VAL A 302 7.32 9.07 -58.83
C VAL A 302 6.52 7.86 -59.33
N LEU A 303 6.22 7.86 -60.63
CA LEU A 303 5.57 6.76 -61.31
C LEU A 303 6.63 5.86 -61.95
N PRO A 304 6.43 4.53 -61.92
CA PRO A 304 7.22 3.64 -62.74
C PRO A 304 6.90 3.86 -64.22
N ILE A 305 7.90 3.76 -65.08
CA ILE A 305 7.71 3.69 -66.53
C ILE A 305 7.06 2.34 -66.86
N ALA A 306 5.91 2.39 -67.53
CA ALA A 306 5.14 1.21 -67.93
C ALA A 306 5.63 0.66 -69.28
N GLU A 307 6.00 1.53 -70.22
CA GLU A 307 6.53 1.15 -71.52
C GLU A 307 7.63 2.13 -71.95
N GLU A 308 8.69 1.60 -72.57
CA GLU A 308 9.76 2.39 -73.20
C GLU A 308 9.94 1.90 -74.64
N ASN A 309 9.78 2.79 -75.60
CA ASN A 309 9.82 2.47 -77.03
C ASN A 309 10.86 3.35 -77.73
N VAL A 310 11.80 2.74 -78.46
CA VAL A 310 12.67 3.46 -79.39
C VAL A 310 11.87 3.78 -80.66
N VAL A 311 11.51 5.05 -80.84
CA VAL A 311 10.72 5.52 -81.99
C VAL A 311 11.62 5.74 -83.20
N VAL A 312 12.81 6.30 -82.97
CA VAL A 312 13.86 6.49 -83.98
C VAL A 312 15.20 6.13 -83.35
N PRO A 313 15.93 5.11 -83.85
CA PRO A 313 17.24 4.79 -83.28
C PRO A 313 18.24 5.90 -83.57
N ALA A 314 19.11 6.22 -82.60
CA ALA A 314 20.22 7.13 -82.83
C ALA A 314 21.23 6.50 -83.80
N THR A 315 21.76 7.32 -84.70
CA THR A 315 22.83 6.92 -85.63
C THR A 315 24.12 7.64 -85.29
N CYS A 316 25.17 7.38 -86.06
CA CYS A 316 26.45 8.06 -85.92
C CYS A 316 26.34 9.58 -86.15
N THR A 317 25.39 10.03 -86.98
CA THR A 317 25.30 11.42 -87.45
C THR A 317 23.99 12.11 -87.09
N GLU A 318 22.96 11.36 -86.70
CA GLU A 318 21.64 11.88 -86.36
C GLU A 318 21.18 11.34 -85.00
N GLY A 319 20.59 12.22 -84.19
CA GLY A 319 19.99 11.85 -82.91
C GLY A 319 18.79 10.92 -83.06
N GLY A 320 18.55 10.09 -82.05
CA GLY A 320 17.38 9.22 -81.94
C GLY A 320 16.22 9.88 -81.19
N LYS A 321 15.11 9.16 -81.08
CA LYS A 321 13.94 9.52 -80.27
C LYS A 321 13.40 8.29 -79.56
N SER A 322 13.12 8.43 -78.27
CA SER A 322 12.47 7.39 -77.47
C SER A 322 11.18 7.95 -76.85
N GLU A 323 10.12 7.15 -76.83
CA GLU A 323 8.86 7.44 -76.15
C GLU A 323 8.80 6.64 -74.85
N TYR A 324 8.49 7.34 -73.76
CA TYR A 324 8.28 6.74 -72.45
C TYR A 324 6.81 6.92 -72.06
N VAL A 325 6.24 5.89 -71.45
CA VAL A 325 4.83 5.82 -71.09
C VAL A 325 4.69 5.55 -69.60
N ALA A 326 3.84 6.32 -68.92
CA ALA A 326 3.42 6.11 -67.54
C ALA A 326 1.92 5.80 -67.49
N ILE A 327 1.50 5.03 -66.49
CA ILE A 327 0.09 4.73 -66.23
C ILE A 327 -0.25 5.19 -64.82
N TYR A 328 -1.31 5.99 -64.67
CA TYR A 328 -1.83 6.41 -63.38
C TYR A 328 -3.36 6.45 -63.40
N GLY A 329 -4.01 5.88 -62.38
CA GLY A 329 -5.48 5.83 -62.29
C GLY A 329 -6.17 5.14 -63.47
N GLY A 330 -5.47 4.24 -64.17
CA GLY A 330 -5.96 3.58 -65.39
C GLY A 330 -5.80 4.39 -66.69
N ASN A 331 -5.30 5.63 -66.61
CA ASN A 331 -5.02 6.47 -67.77
C ASN A 331 -3.56 6.37 -68.22
N ARG A 332 -3.31 6.46 -69.53
CA ARG A 332 -1.99 6.38 -70.17
C ARG A 332 -1.45 7.77 -70.50
N TYR A 333 -0.23 8.07 -70.07
CA TYR A 333 0.48 9.33 -70.30
C TYR A 333 1.81 9.02 -70.99
N SER A 334 2.20 9.74 -72.05
CA SER A 334 3.49 9.52 -72.72
C SER A 334 4.23 10.81 -73.05
N LYS A 335 5.56 10.72 -73.15
CA LYS A 335 6.43 11.80 -73.61
C LYS A 335 7.58 11.27 -74.44
N VAL A 336 7.91 12.01 -75.50
CA VAL A 336 9.04 11.72 -76.39
C VAL A 336 10.26 12.52 -75.95
N PHE A 337 11.41 11.84 -75.91
CA PHE A 337 12.71 12.40 -75.57
C PHE A 337 13.68 12.19 -76.72
N ASP A 338 14.45 13.22 -77.02
CA ASP A 338 15.51 13.14 -78.03
C ASP A 338 16.76 12.50 -77.42
N THR A 339 17.32 11.53 -78.14
CA THR A 339 18.59 10.88 -77.80
C THR A 339 19.69 11.50 -78.67
N PRO A 340 20.82 11.97 -78.11
CA PRO A 340 21.94 12.46 -78.91
C PRO A 340 22.44 11.44 -79.93
N ALA A 341 23.08 11.90 -81.01
CA ALA A 341 23.78 11.01 -81.93
C ALA A 341 24.89 10.24 -81.19
N LEU A 342 25.19 9.02 -81.62
CA LEU A 342 26.07 8.10 -80.88
C LEU A 342 27.53 8.58 -80.81
N ASP A 343 27.93 9.44 -81.75
CA ASP A 343 29.28 9.98 -81.98
C ASP A 343 30.36 8.88 -82.11
N HIS A 344 31.26 9.04 -83.08
CA HIS A 344 32.39 8.13 -83.23
C HIS A 344 33.66 8.97 -83.30
N ASP A 345 34.52 8.85 -82.28
CA ASP A 345 35.87 9.38 -82.34
C ASP A 345 36.67 8.52 -83.33
N TYR A 346 36.64 8.90 -84.61
CA TYR A 346 37.48 8.29 -85.63
C TYR A 346 38.93 8.69 -85.35
N GLN A 347 39.62 7.95 -84.48
CA GLN A 347 41.07 7.96 -84.47
C GLN A 347 41.54 7.30 -85.76
N TYR A 348 42.00 8.12 -86.71
CA TYR A 348 42.62 7.67 -87.95
C TYR A 348 43.76 6.70 -87.64
N ALA A 349 43.57 5.41 -87.90
CA ALA A 349 44.68 4.47 -88.01
C ALA A 349 45.45 4.81 -89.28
N GLY A 350 46.51 5.60 -89.15
CA GLY A 350 47.45 5.85 -90.23
C GLY A 350 48.16 4.55 -90.59
N PHE A 351 47.91 4.02 -91.79
CA PHE A 351 48.68 2.93 -92.34
C PHE A 351 49.94 3.51 -93.01
N GLU A 352 51.10 3.32 -92.39
CA GLU A 352 52.40 3.58 -93.04
C GLU A 352 52.68 2.47 -94.06
N TRP A 353 52.85 2.85 -95.32
CA TRP A 353 53.35 1.96 -96.36
C TRP A 353 54.88 1.94 -96.28
N ALA A 354 55.48 0.76 -96.14
CA ALA A 354 56.93 0.61 -96.25
C ALA A 354 57.33 0.62 -97.73
N ASP A 355 58.03 1.67 -98.13
CA ASP A 355 58.84 1.65 -99.35
C ASP A 355 60.10 0.81 -99.07
N ASP A 356 60.26 -0.31 -99.79
CA ASP A 356 61.51 -0.65 -100.46
C ASP A 356 61.35 -1.89 -101.36
N ASN A 357 61.86 -1.76 -102.57
CA ASN A 357 61.84 -2.74 -103.64
C ASN A 357 63.32 -3.04 -104.00
N LEU A 358 63.87 -4.17 -103.54
CA LEU A 358 64.98 -4.97 -104.13
C LEU A 358 65.53 -6.03 -103.16
#